data_AF-A0A7S1FJ05-F1
#
_entry.id   AF-A0A7S1FJ05-F1
#
_cell.length_a   1.000
_cell.length_b   1.000
_cell.length_c   1.000
_cell.angle_alpha   90.00
_cell.angle_beta   90.00
_cell.angle_gamma   90.00
#
_symmetry.space_group_name_H-M   'P 1'
#
loop_
_entity.id
_entity.type
_entity.pdbx_description
1 polymer ?
#
loop_
_entity_poly.entity_id
_entity_poly.type
_entity_poly.pdbx_seq_one_letter_code
_entity_poly.pdbx_strand_id
1 'polypeptide(L)'
;LKPCDSAVVVVQFFKGLQVRGVMVVSDELADSIPMVRAAKMPRIPRSSLLKVAQSLKPRVAKRIVDARDAAVTPLRASVSCRMQRLGSSLKTSRRPLACEEMIERPRSDGPKLTEDMNMHVQWADALAGRSAKELPAEELRALVDVGIPLKYRHELWPRWFAKPNARFEGRHRPPAKWSAQIALDIPRSRTGWLNDAHRDSLEGVLSAYATRNPSIGYSQGMTFLASVFLLLGFDDAATYQGLCYLLEDVCPEYHGQDLEGYRRDVAVLSSLAQRLLPDVSRKLEELDVPLSLLSLSHFLTLTSSEWPLEAVVQLWDLILLEGSPAVFASFLALLELYVPSVAEWVEEPHFQAADAMDGFRQSVMRGCEKDLGKILEYTKKYIAAVPKSLIERLRRQTDGV
;
A
#
# COMPACT_ATOMS: atom_id res chain seq x y z
N LEU A 1 -46.67 6.80 -0.65
CA LEU A 1 -45.77 5.64 -0.79
C LEU A 1 -45.94 4.78 0.46
N LYS A 2 -46.44 3.54 0.35
CA LYS A 2 -46.58 2.62 1.49
C LYS A 2 -45.20 2.35 2.10
N PRO A 3 -45.04 2.33 3.44
CA PRO A 3 -43.75 1.99 4.04
C PRO A 3 -43.47 0.52 3.77
N CYS A 4 -42.42 0.23 2.99
CA CYS A 4 -41.96 -1.14 2.80
C CYS A 4 -41.31 -1.62 4.11
N ASP A 5 -41.97 -2.55 4.81
CA ASP A 5 -41.42 -3.32 5.92
C ASP A 5 -40.31 -4.25 5.40
N SER A 6 -39.18 -3.65 5.07
CA SER A 6 -37.96 -4.35 4.64
C SER A 6 -37.24 -4.89 5.87
N ALA A 7 -36.94 -6.20 5.90
CA ALA A 7 -36.13 -6.80 6.95
C ALA A 7 -34.70 -6.25 6.94
N VAL A 8 -33.99 -6.39 8.05
CA VAL A 8 -32.66 -5.81 8.27
C VAL A 8 -31.79 -6.81 9.02
N VAL A 9 -30.53 -6.94 8.62
CA VAL A 9 -29.53 -7.81 9.25
C VAL A 9 -28.61 -6.96 10.11
N VAL A 10 -28.43 -7.38 11.36
CA VAL A 10 -27.60 -6.68 12.35
C VAL A 10 -26.28 -7.42 12.50
N VAL A 11 -25.19 -6.81 12.05
CA VAL A 11 -23.84 -7.38 12.12
C VAL A 11 -23.11 -6.74 13.30
N GLN A 12 -22.73 -7.57 14.27
CA GLN A 12 -21.96 -7.13 15.43
C GLN A 12 -20.48 -7.44 15.22
N PHE A 13 -19.62 -6.44 15.43
CA PHE A 13 -18.17 -6.61 15.39
C PHE A 13 -17.66 -6.83 16.80
N PHE A 14 -16.83 -7.85 16.98
CA PHE A 14 -16.27 -8.23 18.27
C PHE A 14 -14.75 -8.04 18.28
N LYS A 15 -14.21 -7.68 19.46
CA LYS A 15 -12.80 -7.89 19.82
C LYS A 15 -12.79 -8.75 21.08
N GLY A 16 -12.44 -10.03 20.94
CA GLY A 16 -12.69 -11.03 21.97
C GLY A 16 -14.19 -11.23 22.21
N LEU A 17 -14.64 -11.27 23.47
CA LEU A 17 -16.06 -11.42 23.84
C LEU A 17 -16.85 -10.08 23.86
N GLN A 18 -16.26 -8.96 23.45
CA GLN A 18 -16.91 -7.64 23.53
C GLN A 18 -17.33 -7.08 22.17
N VAL A 19 -18.61 -6.68 22.06
CA VAL A 19 -19.17 -5.95 20.90
C VAL A 19 -18.58 -4.54 20.84
N ARG A 20 -17.86 -4.24 19.76
CA ARG A 20 -17.20 -2.95 19.45
C ARG A 20 -17.98 -2.10 18.46
N GLY A 21 -18.83 -2.71 17.64
CA GLY A 21 -19.62 -1.98 16.64
C GLY A 21 -20.82 -2.78 16.18
N VAL A 22 -21.84 -2.09 15.70
CA VAL A 22 -23.05 -2.71 15.13
C VAL A 22 -23.34 -2.03 13.80
N MET A 23 -23.49 -2.82 12.76
CA MET A 23 -23.85 -2.39 11.41
C MET A 23 -25.20 -2.98 11.05
N VAL A 24 -26.12 -2.12 10.59
CA VAL A 24 -27.48 -2.49 10.25
C VAL A 24 -27.62 -2.42 8.74
N VAL A 25 -27.88 -3.56 8.10
CA VAL A 25 -27.84 -3.72 6.63
C VAL A 25 -29.21 -4.16 6.14
N SER A 26 -29.75 -3.53 5.09
CA SER A 26 -31.02 -3.95 4.49
C SER A 26 -30.96 -5.38 3.94
N ASP A 27 -32.09 -6.09 3.98
CA ASP A 27 -32.18 -7.50 3.56
C ASP A 27 -31.62 -7.76 2.15
N GLU A 28 -31.94 -6.87 1.20
CA GLU A 28 -31.47 -6.95 -0.19
C GLU A 28 -29.94 -6.86 -0.33
N LEU A 29 -29.25 -6.21 0.62
CA LEU A 29 -27.80 -6.07 0.60
C LEU A 29 -27.09 -7.18 1.39
N ALA A 30 -27.78 -7.85 2.31
CA ALA A 30 -27.21 -8.88 3.17
C ALA A 30 -26.65 -10.06 2.35
N ASP A 31 -27.32 -10.43 1.27
CA ASP A 31 -26.90 -11.54 0.39
C ASP A 31 -25.71 -11.19 -0.52
N SER A 32 -25.43 -9.88 -0.67
CA SER A 32 -24.30 -9.37 -1.44
C SER A 32 -23.02 -9.16 -0.62
N ILE A 33 -23.09 -9.33 0.70
CA ILE A 33 -21.93 -9.25 1.59
C ILE A 33 -21.42 -10.67 1.85
N PRO A 34 -20.24 -11.07 1.36
CA PRO A 34 -19.75 -12.46 1.41
C PRO A 34 -19.74 -13.06 2.83
N MET A 35 -19.34 -12.25 3.81
CA MET A 35 -19.28 -12.64 5.22
C MET A 35 -20.67 -12.88 5.84
N VAL A 36 -21.70 -12.12 5.41
CA VAL A 36 -23.08 -12.27 5.90
C VAL A 36 -23.75 -13.46 5.22
N ARG A 37 -23.50 -13.67 3.93
CA ARG A 37 -23.99 -14.82 3.15
C ARG A 37 -23.42 -16.15 3.66
N ALA A 38 -22.14 -16.18 4.02
CA ALA A 38 -21.48 -17.37 4.57
C ALA A 38 -22.00 -17.76 5.97
N ALA A 39 -22.41 -16.78 6.78
CA ALA A 39 -22.78 -16.99 8.19
C ALA A 39 -24.28 -17.27 8.44
N LYS A 40 -25.16 -17.24 7.42
CA LYS A 40 -26.63 -17.44 7.53
C LYS A 40 -27.28 -16.65 8.69
N MET A 41 -26.94 -15.38 8.81
CA MET A 41 -27.39 -14.51 9.90
C MET A 41 -28.93 -14.32 9.91
N PRO A 42 -29.56 -14.18 11.10
CA PRO A 42 -31.01 -14.00 11.22
C PRO A 42 -31.47 -12.62 10.72
N ARG A 43 -32.56 -12.59 9.95
CA ARG A 43 -33.18 -11.38 9.37
C ARG A 43 -34.26 -10.85 10.31
N ILE A 44 -34.15 -9.58 10.70
CA ILE A 44 -35.02 -8.98 11.73
C ILE A 44 -35.93 -7.92 11.09
N PRO A 45 -37.25 -7.93 11.33
CA PRO A 45 -38.15 -6.88 10.84
C PRO A 45 -37.80 -5.50 11.41
N ARG A 46 -37.83 -4.46 10.56
CA ARG A 46 -37.44 -3.08 10.93
C ARG A 46 -38.26 -2.52 12.10
N SER A 47 -39.53 -2.91 12.22
CA SER A 47 -40.43 -2.59 13.34
C SER A 47 -39.97 -3.15 14.70
N SER A 48 -39.09 -4.17 14.70
CA SER A 48 -38.56 -4.80 15.91
C SER A 48 -37.19 -4.25 16.34
N LEU A 49 -36.58 -3.33 15.58
CA LEU A 49 -35.24 -2.80 15.85
C LEU A 49 -35.14 -2.01 17.17
N LEU A 50 -36.20 -1.33 17.62
CA LEU A 50 -36.17 -0.65 18.93
C LEU A 50 -36.09 -1.64 20.09
N LYS A 51 -36.74 -2.80 19.98
CA LYS A 51 -36.67 -3.84 21.01
C LYS A 51 -35.27 -4.44 21.10
N VAL A 52 -34.56 -4.55 19.97
CA VAL A 52 -33.16 -4.99 19.89
C VAL A 52 -32.19 -3.90 20.40
N ALA A 53 -32.45 -2.62 20.09
CA ALA A 53 -31.62 -1.52 20.58
C ALA A 53 -31.68 -1.35 22.10
N GLN A 54 -32.84 -1.66 22.71
CA GLN A 54 -33.05 -1.58 24.16
C GLN A 54 -32.27 -2.64 24.96
N SER A 55 -31.78 -3.72 24.33
CA SER A 55 -30.91 -4.72 24.97
C SER A 55 -29.41 -4.49 24.72
N LEU A 56 -29.04 -3.41 24.02
CA LEU A 56 -27.66 -3.09 23.66
C LEU A 56 -27.10 -1.92 24.49
N LYS A 57 -25.77 -1.83 24.57
CA LYS A 57 -25.09 -0.74 25.31
C LYS A 57 -25.52 0.65 24.79
N PRO A 58 -25.62 1.69 25.64
CA PRO A 58 -26.23 2.98 25.30
C PRO A 58 -25.63 3.69 24.07
N ARG A 59 -24.31 3.63 23.89
CA ARG A 59 -23.62 4.22 22.73
C ARG A 59 -23.98 3.54 21.41
N VAL A 60 -24.26 2.23 21.45
CA VAL A 60 -24.66 1.43 20.29
C VAL A 60 -26.14 1.66 19.98
N ALA A 61 -26.98 1.72 21.02
CA ALA A 61 -28.39 2.05 20.90
C ALA A 61 -28.61 3.43 20.28
N LYS A 62 -27.82 4.44 20.70
CA LYS A 62 -27.87 5.80 20.14
C LYS A 62 -27.56 5.83 18.64
N ARG A 63 -26.50 5.15 18.19
CA ARG A 63 -26.17 5.03 16.75
C ARG A 63 -27.27 4.34 15.92
N ILE A 64 -28.01 3.40 16.50
CA ILE A 64 -29.14 2.73 15.83
C ILE A 64 -30.35 3.66 15.73
N VAL A 65 -30.61 4.44 16.77
CA VAL A 65 -31.71 5.43 16.81
C VAL A 65 -31.41 6.59 15.85
N ASP A 66 -30.19 7.13 15.85
CA ASP A 66 -29.76 8.19 14.93
C ASP A 66 -29.85 7.74 13.46
N ALA A 67 -29.59 6.46 13.16
CA ALA A 67 -29.75 5.87 11.84
C ALA A 67 -31.21 5.58 11.45
N ARG A 68 -32.12 5.47 12.41
CA ARG A 68 -33.57 5.31 12.18
C ARG A 68 -34.23 6.64 11.84
N ASP A 69 -33.85 7.70 12.54
CA ASP A 69 -34.48 9.02 12.47
C ASP A 69 -33.91 9.91 11.35
N ALA A 70 -32.80 9.51 10.73
CA ALA A 70 -32.34 10.06 9.45
C ALA A 70 -33.37 9.76 8.34
N ALA A 71 -34.31 10.69 8.17
CA ALA A 71 -35.46 10.61 7.28
C ALA A 71 -35.14 10.05 5.89
N VAL A 72 -35.95 9.05 5.50
CA VAL A 72 -36.27 8.58 4.13
C VAL A 72 -35.35 9.15 3.04
N THR A 73 -34.10 8.69 3.05
CA THR A 73 -33.21 8.74 1.90
C THR A 73 -32.90 7.28 1.60
N PRO A 74 -33.07 6.79 0.36
CA PRO A 74 -32.88 5.37 0.08
C PRO A 74 -31.48 4.97 0.55
N LEU A 75 -31.43 4.04 1.50
CA LEU A 75 -30.22 3.44 2.09
C LEU A 75 -29.36 2.67 1.07
N ARG A 76 -29.54 2.93 -0.24
CA ARG A 76 -28.65 2.54 -1.33
C ARG A 76 -27.28 3.25 -1.29
N ALA A 77 -27.13 4.34 -0.53
CA ALA A 77 -26.01 5.27 -0.75
C ALA A 77 -24.92 5.38 0.35
N SER A 78 -25.05 4.75 1.54
CA SER A 78 -24.09 4.99 2.63
C SER A 78 -23.18 3.84 3.02
N VAL A 79 -23.49 2.58 2.67
CA VAL A 79 -22.59 1.43 2.96
C VAL A 79 -22.18 0.70 1.68
N SER A 80 -23.12 0.43 0.75
CA SER A 80 -22.77 -0.01 -0.61
C SER A 80 -21.88 1.02 -1.28
N CYS A 81 -22.17 2.30 -1.09
CA CYS A 81 -21.38 3.39 -1.66
C CYS A 81 -20.13 3.75 -0.84
N ARG A 82 -19.72 3.01 0.20
CA ARG A 82 -18.38 3.21 0.82
C ARG A 82 -17.43 2.08 0.46
N MET A 83 -17.90 0.83 0.39
CA MET A 83 -17.09 -0.27 -0.15
C MET A 83 -17.07 -0.29 -1.67
N GLN A 84 -18.19 0.02 -2.35
CA GLN A 84 -18.14 0.27 -3.79
C GLN A 84 -17.41 1.57 -4.09
N ARG A 85 -17.52 2.68 -3.32
CA ARG A 85 -16.69 3.88 -3.58
C ARG A 85 -15.20 3.72 -3.25
N LEU A 86 -14.76 2.75 -2.45
CA LEU A 86 -13.32 2.43 -2.42
C LEU A 86 -12.86 1.75 -3.73
N GLY A 87 -13.77 1.07 -4.45
CA GLY A 87 -13.54 0.56 -5.81
C GLY A 87 -14.06 1.45 -6.97
N SER A 88 -14.89 2.46 -6.69
CA SER A 88 -15.63 3.26 -7.67
C SER A 88 -15.61 4.76 -7.39
N SER A 89 -14.97 5.25 -6.34
CA SER A 89 -14.46 6.64 -6.28
C SER A 89 -13.26 6.83 -7.21
N LEU A 90 -12.80 5.75 -7.85
CA LEU A 90 -12.02 5.74 -9.09
C LEU A 90 -12.88 5.95 -10.36
N LYS A 91 -14.21 6.04 -10.25
CA LYS A 91 -15.16 6.23 -11.38
C LYS A 91 -16.31 7.13 -10.95
N THR A 92 -16.25 8.42 -11.28
CA THR A 92 -17.26 9.50 -11.08
C THR A 92 -17.09 10.42 -9.85
N SER A 93 -15.95 11.12 -9.78
CA SER A 93 -15.97 12.52 -9.33
C SER A 93 -16.23 13.41 -10.55
N ARG A 94 -17.44 13.97 -10.65
CA ARG A 94 -17.75 15.08 -11.58
C ARG A 94 -17.51 16.42 -10.88
N ARG A 95 -16.26 16.66 -10.49
CA ARG A 95 -15.62 17.98 -10.46
C ARG A 95 -14.15 17.71 -10.78
N PRO A 96 -13.56 18.39 -11.78
CA PRO A 96 -12.25 18.03 -12.29
C PRO A 96 -11.19 18.27 -11.22
N LEU A 97 -10.68 17.18 -10.65
CA LEU A 97 -9.27 17.15 -10.28
C LEU A 97 -8.51 17.40 -11.58
N ALA A 98 -7.61 18.37 -11.61
CA ALA A 98 -6.83 18.76 -12.78
C ALA A 98 -5.96 17.59 -13.29
N CYS A 99 -6.57 16.65 -14.00
CA CYS A 99 -5.96 15.48 -14.64
C CYS A 99 -6.70 15.09 -15.94
N GLU A 100 -7.61 15.93 -16.46
CA GLU A 100 -8.13 15.83 -17.83
C GLU A 100 -7.71 17.09 -18.62
N GLU A 101 -6.42 17.15 -18.94
CA GLU A 101 -5.90 17.52 -20.26
C GLU A 101 -4.38 17.48 -20.17
N MET A 102 -3.85 16.29 -20.37
CA MET A 102 -2.59 16.09 -21.06
C MET A 102 -2.52 14.59 -21.35
N ILE A 103 -2.92 14.21 -22.56
CA ILE A 103 -2.12 13.19 -23.25
C ILE A 103 -0.75 13.88 -23.38
N GLU A 104 0.07 13.82 -22.32
CA GLU A 104 1.44 14.30 -22.38
C GLU A 104 2.05 13.51 -23.53
N ARG A 105 2.54 14.21 -24.55
CA ARG A 105 3.47 13.60 -25.50
C ARG A 105 4.54 12.89 -24.67
N PRO A 106 4.97 11.67 -25.05
CA PRO A 106 6.05 11.00 -24.34
C PRO A 106 7.17 12.01 -24.14
N ARG A 107 7.52 12.29 -22.88
CA ARG A 107 8.61 13.22 -22.57
C ARG A 107 9.85 12.61 -23.23
N SER A 108 10.48 13.34 -24.15
CA SER A 108 11.61 12.84 -24.95
C SER A 108 12.79 12.42 -24.08
N ASP A 109 12.89 13.04 -22.92
CA ASP A 109 13.85 12.71 -21.87
C ASP A 109 13.10 11.90 -20.81
N GLY A 110 13.55 10.66 -20.57
CA GLY A 110 13.07 9.85 -19.46
C GLY A 110 13.25 10.56 -18.11
N PRO A 111 12.68 10.03 -17.02
CA PRO A 111 12.81 10.66 -15.72
C PRO A 111 14.29 10.67 -15.32
N LYS A 112 14.90 11.86 -15.22
CA LYS A 112 16.31 12.00 -14.84
C LYS A 112 16.42 11.84 -13.34
N LEU A 113 17.19 10.84 -12.90
CA LEU A 113 17.65 10.76 -11.52
C LEU A 113 18.67 11.87 -11.31
N THR A 114 18.52 12.65 -10.24
CA THR A 114 19.49 13.68 -9.91
C THR A 114 20.77 13.01 -9.39
N GLU A 115 21.84 13.09 -10.18
CA GLU A 115 23.17 12.60 -9.81
C GLU A 115 24.13 13.80 -9.83
N ASP A 116 24.72 14.11 -8.68
CA ASP A 116 25.70 15.17 -8.58
C ASP A 116 27.14 14.64 -8.73
N MET A 117 28.06 15.54 -9.10
CA MET A 117 29.46 15.18 -9.31
C MET A 117 30.15 14.66 -8.04
N ASN A 118 29.74 15.15 -6.86
CA ASN A 118 30.33 14.75 -5.59
C ASN A 118 29.96 13.29 -5.24
N MET A 119 28.74 12.87 -5.54
CA MET A 119 28.30 11.47 -5.46
C MET A 119 29.21 10.58 -6.33
N HIS A 120 29.44 10.96 -7.58
CA HIS A 120 30.31 10.17 -8.47
C HIS A 120 31.76 10.09 -7.99
N VAL A 121 32.31 11.18 -7.44
CA VAL A 121 33.67 11.22 -6.90
C VAL A 121 33.79 10.29 -5.69
N GLN A 122 32.88 10.40 -4.72
CA GLN A 122 32.90 9.56 -3.52
C GLN A 122 32.79 8.06 -3.85
N TRP A 123 31.93 7.71 -4.82
CA TRP A 123 31.85 6.32 -5.28
C TRP A 123 33.11 5.86 -6.00
N ALA A 124 33.71 6.69 -6.85
CA ALA A 124 34.95 6.34 -7.55
C ALA A 124 36.11 6.14 -6.58
N ASP A 125 36.25 7.02 -5.59
CA ASP A 125 37.28 6.97 -4.55
C ASP A 125 37.12 5.73 -3.66
N ALA A 126 35.90 5.44 -3.22
CA ALA A 126 35.64 4.27 -2.38
C ALA A 126 35.86 2.95 -3.13
N LEU A 127 35.50 2.89 -4.42
CA LEU A 127 35.78 1.72 -5.25
C LEU A 127 37.28 1.54 -5.47
N ALA A 128 38.04 2.62 -5.67
CA ALA A 128 39.49 2.57 -5.94
C ALA A 128 39.85 1.58 -7.07
N GLY A 129 39.01 1.51 -8.11
CA GLY A 129 39.17 0.58 -9.24
C GLY A 129 38.57 -0.82 -9.05
N ARG A 130 38.02 -1.13 -7.87
CA ARG A 130 37.25 -2.35 -7.60
C ARG A 130 35.87 -2.30 -8.25
N SER A 131 35.26 -3.46 -8.43
CA SER A 131 33.84 -3.60 -8.76
C SER A 131 32.99 -3.23 -7.53
N ALA A 132 31.82 -2.61 -7.72
CA ALA A 132 30.90 -2.35 -6.60
C ALA A 132 30.45 -3.64 -5.91
N LYS A 133 30.53 -4.78 -6.60
CA LYS A 133 30.27 -6.11 -6.04
C LYS A 133 31.33 -6.55 -5.02
N GLU A 134 32.50 -5.94 -5.02
CA GLU A 134 33.61 -6.31 -4.13
C GLU A 134 33.60 -5.50 -2.83
N LEU A 135 32.73 -4.48 -2.72
CA LEU A 135 32.64 -3.65 -1.53
C LEU A 135 32.10 -4.43 -0.31
N PRO A 136 32.77 -4.33 0.86
CA PRO A 136 32.24 -4.81 2.13
C PRO A 136 30.91 -4.14 2.49
N ALA A 137 30.09 -4.83 3.29
CA ALA A 137 28.77 -4.34 3.67
C ALA A 137 28.80 -3.01 4.45
N GLU A 138 29.83 -2.77 5.25
CA GLU A 138 30.00 -1.52 6.00
C GLU A 138 30.32 -0.33 5.08
N GLU A 139 31.27 -0.50 4.15
CA GLU A 139 31.60 0.52 3.13
C GLU A 139 30.39 0.81 2.24
N LEU A 140 29.67 -0.23 1.82
CA LEU A 140 28.48 -0.10 1.01
C LEU A 140 27.38 0.70 1.72
N ARG A 141 27.14 0.44 3.01
CA ARG A 141 26.14 1.21 3.78
C ARG A 141 26.49 2.69 3.89
N ALA A 142 27.77 3.01 4.11
CA ALA A 142 28.22 4.40 4.13
C ALA A 142 28.01 5.10 2.76
N LEU A 143 28.24 4.39 1.65
CA LEU A 143 28.02 4.94 0.31
C LEU A 143 26.53 5.09 -0.05
N VAL A 144 25.65 4.26 0.51
CA VAL A 144 24.20 4.41 0.34
C VAL A 144 23.71 5.72 0.96
N ASP A 145 24.40 6.28 1.96
CA ASP A 145 24.08 7.61 2.52
C ASP A 145 24.35 8.75 1.54
N VAL A 146 25.32 8.56 0.63
CA VAL A 146 25.64 9.50 -0.45
C VAL A 146 24.62 9.41 -1.61
N GLY A 147 23.89 8.29 -1.70
CA GLY A 147 23.05 7.92 -2.84
C GLY A 147 23.83 7.11 -3.87
N ILE A 148 23.16 6.17 -4.55
CA ILE A 148 23.80 5.24 -5.49
C ILE A 148 23.66 5.76 -6.93
N PRO A 149 24.73 6.11 -7.67
CA PRO A 149 24.63 6.39 -9.09
C PRO A 149 24.02 5.23 -9.89
N LEU A 150 23.28 5.53 -10.95
CA LEU A 150 22.55 4.55 -11.77
C LEU A 150 23.45 3.41 -12.26
N LYS A 151 24.67 3.72 -12.70
CA LYS A 151 25.65 2.70 -13.13
C LYS A 151 25.96 1.66 -12.05
N TYR A 152 25.98 2.07 -10.78
CA TYR A 152 26.24 1.17 -9.65
C TYR A 152 24.97 0.45 -9.20
N ARG A 153 23.77 1.04 -9.39
CA ARG A 153 22.50 0.31 -9.22
C ARG A 153 22.40 -0.88 -10.15
N HIS A 154 22.76 -0.70 -11.43
CA HIS A 154 22.83 -1.79 -12.41
C HIS A 154 23.78 -2.93 -12.00
N GLU A 155 24.81 -2.59 -11.23
CA GLU A 155 25.78 -3.56 -10.74
C GLU A 155 25.34 -4.26 -9.44
N LEU A 156 24.73 -3.50 -8.52
CA LEU A 156 24.42 -3.90 -7.16
C LEU A 156 23.02 -4.53 -7.01
N TRP A 157 21.98 -3.91 -7.57
CA TRP A 157 20.61 -4.36 -7.37
C TRP A 157 20.41 -5.82 -7.79
N PRO A 158 20.88 -6.27 -8.97
CA PRO A 158 20.74 -7.68 -9.36
C PRO A 158 21.39 -8.64 -8.38
N ARG A 159 22.47 -8.25 -7.70
CA ARG A 159 23.10 -9.10 -6.68
C ARG A 159 22.22 -9.27 -5.44
N TRP A 160 21.43 -8.26 -5.08
CA TRP A 160 20.58 -8.31 -3.89
C TRP A 160 19.30 -9.12 -4.11
N PHE A 161 18.79 -9.17 -5.34
CA PHE A 161 17.56 -9.90 -5.66
C PHE A 161 17.74 -11.18 -6.49
N ALA A 162 18.93 -11.45 -7.05
CA ALA A 162 19.13 -12.62 -7.90
C ALA A 162 18.93 -13.92 -7.13
N LYS A 163 17.99 -14.73 -7.61
CA LYS A 163 17.77 -16.09 -7.13
C LYS A 163 17.98 -17.11 -8.24
N PRO A 164 18.66 -18.24 -7.97
CA PRO A 164 18.85 -19.30 -8.96
C PRO A 164 17.53 -19.85 -9.53
N ASN A 165 16.47 -19.88 -8.72
CA ASN A 165 15.15 -20.42 -9.07
C ASN A 165 14.19 -19.38 -9.70
N ALA A 166 14.61 -18.12 -9.86
CA ALA A 166 13.80 -17.06 -10.47
C ALA A 166 14.39 -16.63 -11.81
N ARG A 167 14.70 -17.58 -12.69
CA ARG A 167 15.19 -17.28 -14.04
C ARG A 167 14.03 -16.84 -14.93
N PHE A 168 14.27 -15.79 -15.70
CA PHE A 168 13.34 -15.38 -16.75
C PHE A 168 13.52 -16.31 -17.95
N GLU A 169 12.51 -17.15 -18.19
CA GLU A 169 12.51 -18.11 -19.30
C GLU A 169 11.86 -17.54 -20.58
N GLY A 170 11.66 -16.22 -20.61
CA GLY A 170 11.00 -15.51 -21.68
C GLY A 170 9.52 -15.27 -21.41
N ARG A 171 8.78 -14.94 -22.48
CA ARG A 171 7.36 -14.61 -22.37
C ARG A 171 6.52 -15.88 -22.28
N HIS A 172 5.71 -15.94 -21.24
CA HIS A 172 4.69 -16.95 -21.08
C HIS A 172 3.31 -16.35 -21.32
N ARG A 173 2.35 -17.15 -21.77
CA ARG A 173 0.95 -16.74 -21.86
C ARG A 173 0.22 -17.18 -20.59
N PRO A 174 -0.10 -16.28 -19.65
CA PRO A 174 -0.91 -16.62 -18.50
C PRO A 174 -2.38 -16.90 -18.90
N PRO A 175 -3.18 -17.49 -18.01
CA PRO A 175 -4.63 -17.52 -18.12
C PRO A 175 -5.24 -16.18 -18.56
N ALA A 176 -6.27 -16.24 -19.41
CA ALA A 176 -6.88 -15.06 -20.06
C ALA A 176 -7.31 -13.96 -19.08
N LYS A 177 -7.73 -14.33 -17.86
CA LYS A 177 -8.09 -13.37 -16.80
C LYS A 177 -6.94 -12.42 -16.44
N TRP A 178 -5.70 -12.92 -16.38
CA TRP A 178 -4.53 -12.13 -16.02
C TRP A 178 -4.03 -11.34 -17.22
N SER A 179 -3.99 -11.94 -18.41
CA SER A 179 -3.66 -11.21 -19.64
C SER A 179 -4.56 -9.99 -19.86
N ALA A 180 -5.88 -10.17 -19.68
CA ALA A 180 -6.83 -9.07 -19.82
C ALA A 180 -6.58 -7.96 -18.79
N GLN A 181 -6.28 -8.32 -17.55
CA GLN A 181 -6.01 -7.34 -16.50
C GLN A 181 -4.69 -6.60 -16.71
N ILE A 182 -3.62 -7.30 -17.12
CA ILE A 182 -2.32 -6.70 -17.47
C ILE A 182 -2.50 -5.65 -18.58
N ALA A 183 -3.22 -6.01 -19.65
CA ALA A 183 -3.49 -5.11 -20.77
C ALA A 183 -4.28 -3.85 -20.35
N LEU A 184 -5.13 -3.94 -19.33
CA LEU A 184 -5.87 -2.79 -18.80
C LEU A 184 -5.01 -1.88 -17.91
N ASP A 185 -4.02 -2.43 -17.21
CA ASP A 185 -3.22 -1.72 -16.22
C ASP A 185 -1.97 -1.07 -16.80
N ILE A 186 -1.35 -1.65 -17.83
CA ILE A 186 -0.17 -1.07 -18.50
C ILE A 186 -0.42 0.38 -18.95
N PRO A 187 -1.53 0.71 -19.66
CA PRO A 187 -1.78 2.08 -20.11
C PRO A 187 -2.09 3.07 -18.99
N ARG A 188 -2.31 2.60 -17.75
CA ARG A 188 -2.62 3.42 -16.56
C ARG A 188 -1.43 3.54 -15.61
N SER A 189 -0.36 2.79 -15.86
CA SER A 189 0.84 2.78 -15.03
C SER A 189 1.85 3.77 -15.58
N ARG A 190 2.31 4.72 -14.76
CA ARG A 190 3.38 5.70 -15.10
C ARG A 190 3.33 6.24 -16.55
N THR A 191 2.13 6.61 -16.97
CA THR A 191 1.69 6.66 -18.37
C THR A 191 2.46 7.64 -19.26
N GLY A 192 3.08 8.66 -18.68
CA GLY A 192 3.91 9.65 -19.38
C GLY A 192 5.37 9.23 -19.63
N TRP A 193 5.87 8.19 -18.95
CA TRP A 193 7.30 7.81 -18.98
C TRP A 193 7.58 6.46 -19.66
N LEU A 194 6.54 5.63 -19.85
CA LEU A 194 6.68 4.34 -20.50
C LEU A 194 6.46 4.46 -22.01
N ASN A 195 7.55 4.26 -22.77
CA ASN A 195 7.50 4.09 -24.23
C ASN A 195 6.98 2.69 -24.60
N ASP A 196 6.80 2.43 -25.89
CA ASP A 196 6.24 1.16 -26.37
C ASP A 196 7.13 -0.03 -26.02
N ALA A 197 8.46 0.12 -26.02
CA ALA A 197 9.38 -0.94 -25.59
C ALA A 197 9.20 -1.27 -24.10
N HIS A 198 9.07 -0.27 -23.23
CA HIS A 198 8.79 -0.49 -21.81
C HIS A 198 7.45 -1.18 -21.60
N ARG A 199 6.41 -0.83 -22.37
CA ARG A 199 5.08 -1.46 -22.28
C ARG A 199 5.11 -2.92 -22.70
N ASP A 200 5.86 -3.21 -23.77
CA ASP A 200 6.05 -4.55 -24.29
C ASP A 200 6.84 -5.44 -23.30
N SER A 201 7.93 -4.91 -22.73
CA SER A 201 8.67 -5.54 -21.62
C SER A 201 7.81 -5.77 -20.38
N LEU A 202 6.98 -4.79 -19.99
CA LEU A 202 6.05 -4.94 -18.85
C LEU A 202 5.09 -6.11 -19.06
N GLU A 203 4.47 -6.19 -20.24
CA GLU A 203 3.57 -7.30 -20.55
C GLU A 203 4.29 -8.65 -20.43
N GLY A 204 5.51 -8.75 -20.99
CA GLY A 204 6.32 -9.96 -20.93
C GLY A 204 6.67 -10.39 -19.50
N VAL A 205 7.21 -9.47 -18.70
CA VAL A 205 7.64 -9.73 -17.32
C VAL A 205 6.46 -10.08 -16.42
N LEU A 206 5.36 -9.32 -16.48
CA LEU A 206 4.18 -9.55 -15.65
C LEU A 206 3.49 -10.88 -16.01
N SER A 207 3.46 -11.21 -17.30
CA SER A 207 2.91 -12.46 -17.80
C SER A 207 3.74 -13.67 -17.36
N ALA A 208 5.07 -13.53 -17.38
CA ALA A 208 5.98 -14.55 -16.86
C ALA A 208 5.79 -14.75 -15.34
N TYR A 209 5.66 -13.67 -14.56
CA TYR A 209 5.43 -13.78 -13.11
C TYR A 209 4.09 -14.45 -12.79
N ALA A 210 3.01 -14.03 -13.46
CA ALA A 210 1.68 -14.61 -13.26
C ALA A 210 1.65 -16.12 -13.57
N THR A 211 2.47 -16.57 -14.53
CA THR A 211 2.62 -17.99 -14.86
C THR A 211 3.47 -18.74 -13.83
N ARG A 212 4.54 -18.10 -13.33
CA ARG A 212 5.44 -18.66 -12.31
C ARG A 212 4.71 -19.01 -11.01
N ASN A 213 3.88 -18.08 -10.53
CA ASN A 213 3.18 -18.26 -9.27
C ASN A 213 1.66 -18.13 -9.45
N PRO A 214 0.97 -19.19 -9.92
CA PRO A 214 -0.47 -19.14 -10.18
C PRO A 214 -1.35 -18.89 -8.96
N SER A 215 -0.83 -19.13 -7.75
CA SER A 215 -1.57 -18.89 -6.50
C SER A 215 -1.84 -17.40 -6.28
N ILE A 216 -0.88 -16.55 -6.64
CA ILE A 216 -1.00 -15.09 -6.66
C ILE A 216 -1.50 -14.65 -8.03
N GLY A 217 -0.86 -15.13 -9.10
CA GLY A 217 -1.09 -14.70 -10.47
C GLY A 217 -0.63 -13.26 -10.69
N TYR A 218 -1.44 -12.50 -11.44
CA TYR A 218 -1.28 -11.05 -11.54
C TYR A 218 -2.24 -10.35 -10.58
N SER A 219 -1.71 -9.39 -9.82
CA SER A 219 -2.49 -8.50 -8.95
C SER A 219 -2.26 -7.04 -9.33
N GLN A 220 -3.31 -6.24 -9.20
CA GLN A 220 -3.25 -4.80 -9.46
C GLN A 220 -2.23 -4.15 -8.52
N GLY A 221 -1.27 -3.43 -9.09
CA GLY A 221 -0.14 -2.86 -8.34
C GLY A 221 1.21 -3.33 -8.87
N MET A 222 1.29 -4.57 -9.36
CA MET A 222 2.54 -5.16 -9.85
C MET A 222 3.17 -4.39 -11.02
N THR A 223 2.35 -3.76 -11.87
CA THR A 223 2.85 -2.93 -12.97
C THR A 223 3.66 -1.73 -12.47
N PHE A 224 3.29 -1.13 -11.34
CA PHE A 224 4.07 -0.03 -10.76
C PHE A 224 5.44 -0.53 -10.29
N LEU A 225 5.50 -1.70 -9.65
CA LEU A 225 6.75 -2.32 -9.21
C LEU A 225 7.68 -2.61 -10.39
N ALA A 226 7.19 -3.34 -11.39
CA ALA A 226 7.99 -3.70 -12.56
C ALA A 226 8.42 -2.47 -13.37
N SER A 227 7.57 -1.43 -13.45
CA SER A 227 7.88 -0.22 -14.22
C SER A 227 9.08 0.55 -13.67
N VAL A 228 9.37 0.48 -12.37
CA VAL A 228 10.54 1.16 -11.79
C VAL A 228 11.82 0.61 -12.39
N PHE A 229 12.00 -0.71 -12.43
CA PHE A 229 13.20 -1.33 -13.00
C PHE A 229 13.37 -0.98 -14.49
N LEU A 230 12.29 -1.05 -15.28
CA LEU A 230 12.38 -0.73 -16.71
C LEU A 230 12.70 0.75 -16.95
N LEU A 231 12.14 1.66 -16.16
CA LEU A 231 12.47 3.10 -16.24
C LEU A 231 13.91 3.41 -15.87
N LEU A 232 14.56 2.56 -15.07
CA LEU A 232 15.98 2.64 -14.76
C LEU A 232 16.86 1.96 -15.82
N GLY A 233 16.27 1.36 -16.86
CA GLY A 233 16.97 0.72 -17.97
C GLY A 233 17.42 -0.71 -17.68
N PHE A 234 16.85 -1.39 -16.68
CA PHE A 234 17.10 -2.82 -16.47
C PHE A 234 16.44 -3.63 -17.60
N ASP A 235 17.05 -4.76 -17.97
CA ASP A 235 16.46 -5.69 -18.95
C ASP A 235 15.30 -6.49 -18.35
N ASP A 236 14.59 -7.26 -19.20
CA ASP A 236 13.45 -8.08 -18.79
C ASP A 236 13.84 -9.11 -17.71
N ALA A 237 15.05 -9.67 -17.80
CA ALA A 237 15.51 -10.71 -16.88
C ALA A 237 15.75 -10.16 -15.47
N ALA A 238 16.46 -9.03 -15.36
CA ALA A 238 16.71 -8.34 -14.10
C ALA A 238 15.40 -7.76 -13.53
N THR A 239 14.54 -7.20 -14.38
CA THR A 239 13.21 -6.69 -13.97
C THR A 239 12.35 -7.82 -13.40
N TYR A 240 12.31 -8.98 -14.06
CA TYR A 240 11.58 -10.15 -13.59
C TYR A 240 12.11 -10.67 -12.25
N GLN A 241 13.44 -10.78 -12.11
CA GLN A 241 14.07 -11.22 -10.86
C GLN A 241 13.80 -10.25 -9.71
N GLY A 242 13.92 -8.94 -9.96
CA GLY A 242 13.59 -7.90 -9.01
C GLY A 242 12.13 -7.98 -8.57
N LEU A 243 11.21 -8.14 -9.53
CA LEU A 243 9.77 -8.31 -9.23
C LEU A 243 9.52 -9.56 -8.36
N CYS A 244 10.13 -10.71 -8.70
CA CYS A 244 10.02 -11.92 -7.89
C CYS A 244 10.50 -11.68 -6.46
N TYR A 245 11.66 -11.05 -6.29
CA TYR A 245 12.22 -10.77 -4.96
C TYR A 245 11.32 -9.86 -4.13
N LEU A 246 10.82 -8.77 -4.73
CA LEU A 246 9.92 -7.85 -4.02
C LEU A 246 8.64 -8.55 -3.57
N LEU A 247 8.07 -9.43 -4.41
CA LEU A 247 6.80 -10.10 -4.14
C LEU A 247 6.93 -11.36 -3.26
N GLU A 248 8.05 -12.06 -3.31
CA GLU A 248 8.25 -13.35 -2.64
C GLU A 248 9.07 -13.21 -1.34
N ASP A 249 9.97 -12.24 -1.21
CA ASP A 249 10.87 -12.09 -0.05
C ASP A 249 10.58 -10.84 0.78
N VAL A 250 10.35 -9.72 0.11
CA VAL A 250 10.12 -8.44 0.80
C VAL A 250 8.66 -8.37 1.27
N CYS A 251 7.72 -8.64 0.36
CA CYS A 251 6.27 -8.55 0.58
C CYS A 251 5.54 -9.88 0.32
N PRO A 252 5.92 -10.99 0.99
CA PRO A 252 5.32 -12.29 0.75
C PRO A 252 3.82 -12.28 1.02
N GLU A 253 3.04 -12.88 0.11
CA GLU A 253 1.57 -13.06 0.22
C GLU A 253 0.76 -11.75 0.24
N TYR A 254 1.37 -10.59 -0.03
CA TYR A 254 0.67 -9.31 -0.05
C TYR A 254 -0.32 -9.20 -1.21
N HIS A 255 -0.04 -9.90 -2.32
CA HIS A 255 -0.77 -9.76 -3.57
C HIS A 255 -1.74 -10.93 -3.83
N GLY A 256 -1.90 -11.83 -2.87
CA GLY A 256 -2.92 -12.89 -2.91
C GLY A 256 -4.35 -12.36 -2.76
N GLN A 257 -5.35 -13.21 -2.99
CA GLN A 257 -6.77 -12.81 -3.01
C GLN A 257 -7.25 -12.14 -1.72
N ASP A 258 -6.77 -12.62 -0.56
CA ASP A 258 -7.18 -12.14 0.76
C ASP A 258 -6.15 -11.22 1.44
N LEU A 259 -5.12 -10.79 0.69
CA LEU A 259 -4.04 -9.92 1.19
C LEU A 259 -3.46 -10.42 2.52
N GLU A 260 -3.28 -11.73 2.68
CA GLU A 260 -3.01 -12.35 3.99
C GLU A 260 -1.71 -11.84 4.61
N GLY A 261 -0.65 -11.81 3.80
CA GLY A 261 0.64 -11.26 4.24
C GLY A 261 0.53 -9.79 4.63
N TYR A 262 -0.23 -9.00 3.88
CA TYR A 262 -0.45 -7.60 4.19
C TYR A 262 -1.22 -7.41 5.50
N ARG A 263 -2.31 -8.17 5.71
CA ARG A 263 -3.08 -8.12 6.97
C ARG A 263 -2.23 -8.50 8.18
N ARG A 264 -1.42 -9.56 8.04
CA ARG A 264 -0.44 -9.97 9.06
C ARG A 264 0.52 -8.83 9.38
N ASP A 265 1.08 -8.20 8.35
CA ASP A 265 2.09 -7.16 8.53
C ASP A 265 1.52 -5.82 8.96
N VAL A 266 0.23 -5.53 8.71
CA VAL A 266 -0.48 -4.42 9.36
C VAL A 266 -0.57 -4.64 10.88
N ALA A 267 -0.81 -5.88 11.34
CA ALA A 267 -0.81 -6.17 12.78
C ALA A 267 0.59 -6.05 13.41
N VAL A 268 1.62 -6.49 12.68
CA VAL A 268 3.03 -6.26 13.06
C VAL A 268 3.33 -4.77 13.15
N LEU A 269 2.94 -4.00 12.12
CA LEU A 269 3.13 -2.56 12.08
C LEU A 269 2.42 -1.86 13.24
N SER A 270 1.18 -2.25 13.56
CA SER A 270 0.43 -1.72 14.69
C SER A 270 1.16 -1.99 16.02
N SER A 271 1.73 -3.19 16.18
CA SER A 271 2.52 -3.55 17.37
C SER A 271 3.82 -2.74 17.47
N LEU A 272 4.49 -2.53 16.34
CA LEU A 272 5.69 -1.69 16.26
C LEU A 272 5.38 -0.23 16.56
N ALA A 273 4.31 0.33 15.98
CA ALA A 273 3.89 1.70 16.21
C ALA A 273 3.51 1.94 17.68
N GLN A 274 2.76 1.02 18.31
CA GLN A 274 2.45 1.12 19.75
C GLN A 274 3.70 1.10 20.63
N ARG A 275 4.72 0.32 20.25
CA ARG A 275 5.95 0.18 21.02
C ARG A 275 6.92 1.34 20.82
N LEU A 276 7.11 1.79 19.59
CA LEU A 276 8.15 2.74 19.21
C LEU A 276 7.62 4.19 19.11
N LEU A 277 6.34 4.34 18.82
CA LEU A 277 5.65 5.62 18.59
C LEU A 277 4.31 5.67 19.33
N PRO A 278 4.28 5.47 20.67
CA PRO A 278 3.04 5.33 21.43
C PRO A 278 2.11 6.55 21.29
N ASP A 279 2.67 7.76 21.23
CA ASP A 279 1.89 8.99 21.05
C ASP A 279 1.24 9.08 19.67
N VAL A 280 1.96 8.70 18.62
CA VAL A 280 1.43 8.65 17.25
C VAL A 280 0.36 7.58 17.14
N SER A 281 0.58 6.40 17.73
CA SER A 281 -0.42 5.32 17.73
C SER A 281 -1.71 5.78 18.42
N ARG A 282 -1.60 6.40 19.59
CA ARG A 282 -2.75 6.97 20.31
C ARG A 282 -3.46 8.03 19.47
N LYS A 283 -2.72 8.90 18.78
CA LYS A 283 -3.30 9.93 17.93
C LYS A 283 -4.09 9.34 16.76
N LEU A 284 -3.54 8.33 16.08
CA LEU A 284 -4.26 7.64 15.01
C LEU A 284 -5.55 6.97 15.52
N GLU A 285 -5.52 6.42 16.74
CA GLU A 285 -6.71 5.87 17.41
C GLU A 285 -7.74 6.96 17.74
N GLU A 286 -7.32 8.12 18.26
CA GLU A 286 -8.21 9.27 18.54
C GLU A 286 -8.88 9.80 17.26
N LEU A 287 -8.16 9.75 16.13
CA LEU A 287 -8.63 10.19 14.82
C LEU A 287 -9.47 9.13 14.07
N ASP A 288 -9.65 7.94 14.64
CA ASP A 288 -10.26 6.77 13.98
C ASP A 288 -9.59 6.45 12.61
N VAL A 289 -8.28 6.69 12.47
CA VAL A 289 -7.52 6.43 11.23
C VAL A 289 -6.97 5.01 11.24
N PRO A 290 -7.48 4.10 10.38
CA PRO A 290 -6.99 2.73 10.34
C PRO A 290 -5.63 2.67 9.62
N LEU A 291 -4.61 2.15 10.32
CA LEU A 291 -3.29 1.88 9.74
C LEU A 291 -3.40 1.06 8.45
N SER A 292 -4.31 0.08 8.39
CA SER A 292 -4.53 -0.76 7.21
C SER A 292 -4.90 0.00 5.93
N LEU A 293 -5.47 1.20 6.02
CA LEU A 293 -5.74 2.02 4.83
C LEU A 293 -4.66 3.08 4.60
N LEU A 294 -4.04 3.56 5.67
CA LEU A 294 -2.95 4.54 5.60
C LEU A 294 -1.68 3.94 5.00
N SER A 295 -1.38 2.66 5.29
CA SER A 295 -0.17 1.97 4.83
C SER A 295 -0.32 1.22 3.50
N LEU A 296 -1.50 1.27 2.87
CA LEU A 296 -1.84 0.37 1.76
C LEU A 296 -0.90 0.52 0.55
N SER A 297 -0.73 1.73 0.04
CA SER A 297 0.15 2.02 -1.10
C SER A 297 1.63 1.80 -0.73
N HIS A 298 2.02 2.19 0.48
CA HIS A 298 3.38 2.00 0.98
C HIS A 298 3.81 0.53 1.00
N PHE A 299 2.91 -0.39 1.36
CA PHE A 299 3.23 -1.80 1.50
C PHE A 299 2.99 -2.59 0.20
N LEU A 300 1.88 -2.35 -0.50
CA LEU A 300 1.56 -3.12 -1.71
C LEU A 300 2.41 -2.72 -2.91
N THR A 301 2.61 -1.42 -3.13
CA THR A 301 3.37 -0.92 -4.29
C THR A 301 4.73 -0.38 -3.91
N LEU A 302 5.16 -0.54 -2.65
CA LEU A 302 6.44 0.00 -2.16
C LEU A 302 6.62 1.47 -2.55
N THR A 303 5.55 2.25 -2.39
CA THR A 303 5.40 3.68 -2.75
C THR A 303 5.43 4.01 -4.25
N SER A 304 5.73 3.04 -5.12
CA SER A 304 5.98 3.26 -6.55
C SER A 304 4.78 3.79 -7.36
N SER A 305 3.56 3.65 -6.83
CA SER A 305 2.34 4.16 -7.45
C SER A 305 2.06 5.64 -7.16
N GLU A 306 2.67 6.22 -6.13
CA GLU A 306 2.33 7.57 -5.65
C GLU A 306 3.55 8.50 -5.64
N TRP A 307 4.72 8.03 -5.22
CA TRP A 307 5.90 8.87 -5.05
C TRP A 307 6.61 9.21 -6.37
N PRO A 308 7.32 10.36 -6.44
CA PRO A 308 8.21 10.67 -7.54
C PRO A 308 9.27 9.57 -7.73
N LEU A 309 9.66 9.26 -8.97
CA LEU A 309 10.59 8.14 -9.25
C LEU A 309 11.88 8.26 -8.43
N GLU A 310 12.48 9.45 -8.34
CA GLU A 310 13.72 9.64 -7.59
C GLU A 310 13.58 9.22 -6.11
N ALA A 311 12.48 9.61 -5.45
CA ALA A 311 12.19 9.24 -4.07
C ALA A 311 11.98 7.72 -3.92
N VAL A 312 11.25 7.11 -4.86
CA VAL A 312 11.05 5.65 -4.89
C VAL A 312 12.39 4.93 -4.99
N VAL A 313 13.27 5.38 -5.87
CA VAL A 313 14.56 4.74 -6.15
C VAL A 313 15.49 4.80 -4.95
N GLN A 314 15.59 5.96 -4.29
CA GLN A 314 16.42 6.09 -3.09
C GLN A 314 15.86 5.28 -1.91
N LEU A 315 14.54 5.19 -1.76
CA LEU A 315 13.93 4.30 -0.78
C LEU A 315 14.18 2.81 -1.15
N TRP A 316 14.15 2.48 -2.43
CA TRP A 316 14.40 1.12 -2.91
C TRP A 316 15.86 0.69 -2.77
N ASP A 317 16.82 1.61 -2.83
CA ASP A 317 18.21 1.34 -2.47
C ASP A 317 18.28 0.72 -1.05
N LEU A 318 17.49 1.23 -0.10
CA LEU A 318 17.37 0.68 1.26
C LEU A 318 16.54 -0.61 1.32
N ILE A 319 15.42 -0.69 0.60
CA ILE A 319 14.54 -1.88 0.61
C ILE A 319 15.25 -3.09 0.00
N LEU A 320 15.99 -2.92 -1.09
CA LEU A 320 16.70 -4.03 -1.71
C LEU A 320 17.89 -4.48 -0.85
N LEU A 321 18.57 -3.55 -0.17
CA LEU A 321 19.69 -3.85 0.72
C LEU A 321 19.25 -4.55 2.02
N GLU A 322 18.22 -4.02 2.69
CA GLU A 322 17.84 -4.43 4.06
C GLU A 322 16.58 -5.33 4.08
N GLY A 323 15.81 -5.37 3.00
CA GLY A 323 14.58 -6.17 2.86
C GLY A 323 13.37 -5.58 3.57
N SER A 324 12.52 -6.45 4.12
CA SER A 324 11.30 -6.05 4.85
C SER A 324 11.52 -5.07 6.02
N PRO A 325 12.62 -5.11 6.81
CA PRO A 325 12.96 -4.06 7.77
C PRO A 325 12.82 -2.63 7.24
N ALA A 326 13.33 -2.34 6.04
CA ALA A 326 13.26 -1.00 5.46
C ALA A 326 11.84 -0.58 5.09
N VAL A 327 10.96 -1.53 4.73
CA VAL A 327 9.55 -1.23 4.43
C VAL A 327 8.81 -0.79 5.69
N PHE A 328 8.98 -1.50 6.81
CA PHE A 328 8.41 -1.11 8.10
C PHE A 328 9.02 0.18 8.64
N ALA A 329 10.35 0.28 8.57
CA ALA A 329 11.10 1.41 9.08
C ALA A 329 10.74 2.71 8.36
N SER A 330 10.61 2.67 7.04
CA SER A 330 10.19 3.84 6.26
C SER A 330 8.78 4.27 6.61
N PHE A 331 7.84 3.34 6.79
CA PHE A 331 6.49 3.74 7.20
C PHE A 331 6.45 4.35 8.61
N LEU A 332 7.19 3.77 9.57
CA LEU A 332 7.33 4.35 10.92
C LEU A 332 7.95 5.74 10.88
N ALA A 333 8.95 5.97 10.01
CA ALA A 333 9.51 7.30 9.77
C ALA A 333 8.46 8.29 9.30
N LEU A 334 7.62 7.92 8.31
CA LEU A 334 6.54 8.78 7.82
C LEU A 334 5.52 9.08 8.93
N LEU A 335 5.19 8.08 9.75
CA LEU A 335 4.28 8.26 10.89
C LEU A 335 4.83 9.26 11.91
N GLU A 336 6.10 9.13 12.29
CA GLU A 336 6.76 10.06 13.23
C GLU A 336 6.84 11.48 12.66
N LEU A 337 7.14 11.62 11.37
CA LEU A 337 7.35 12.92 10.73
C LEU A 337 6.05 13.68 10.48
N TYR A 338 4.97 13.00 10.06
CA TYR A 338 3.82 13.67 9.45
C TYR A 338 2.49 13.49 10.18
N VAL A 339 2.34 12.51 11.07
CA VAL A 339 1.12 12.43 11.89
C VAL A 339 0.98 13.60 12.88
N PRO A 340 2.06 14.12 13.52
CA PRO A 340 1.94 15.28 14.40
C PRO A 340 1.34 16.51 13.72
N SER A 341 1.71 16.81 12.47
CA SER A 341 1.16 17.95 11.72
C SER A 341 -0.32 17.79 11.34
N VAL A 342 -0.79 16.55 11.19
CA VAL A 342 -2.22 16.27 10.93
C VAL A 342 -3.05 16.45 12.21
N ALA A 343 -2.43 16.28 13.38
CA ALA A 343 -3.11 16.42 14.66
C ALA A 343 -3.45 17.89 15.01
N GLU A 344 -2.77 18.86 14.41
CA GLU A 344 -3.08 20.29 14.58
C GLU A 344 -4.44 20.65 13.96
N TRP A 345 -4.99 19.79 13.09
CA TRP A 345 -6.21 20.08 12.31
C TRP A 345 -7.48 19.56 13.00
N VAL A 346 -7.35 18.93 14.19
CA VAL A 346 -8.44 18.33 14.96
C VAL A 346 -9.40 19.37 15.54
N GLU A 347 -8.99 20.63 15.60
CA GLU A 347 -9.83 21.72 16.13
C GLU A 347 -10.92 22.18 15.16
N GLU A 348 -10.93 21.71 13.91
CA GLU A 348 -11.96 22.08 12.93
C GLU A 348 -13.28 21.31 13.13
N PRO A 349 -14.44 22.00 13.15
CA PRO A 349 -15.73 21.33 13.16
C PRO A 349 -15.88 20.41 11.93
N HIS A 350 -16.18 19.14 12.16
CA HIS A 350 -16.46 18.09 11.15
C HIS A 350 -15.23 17.35 10.58
N PHE A 351 -14.04 17.52 11.15
CA PHE A 351 -12.86 16.72 10.79
C PHE A 351 -13.10 15.22 10.88
N GLN A 352 -12.83 14.46 9.80
CA GLN A 352 -12.99 13.01 9.74
C GLN A 352 -11.65 12.30 9.51
N ALA A 353 -11.61 10.99 9.76
CA ALA A 353 -10.47 10.14 9.45
C ALA A 353 -10.00 10.27 7.99
N ALA A 354 -10.90 10.52 7.04
CA ALA A 354 -10.54 10.69 5.63
C ALA A 354 -9.69 11.96 5.42
N ASP A 355 -10.05 13.07 6.05
CA ASP A 355 -9.31 14.34 5.95
C ASP A 355 -7.90 14.20 6.55
N ALA A 356 -7.80 13.48 7.67
CA ALA A 356 -6.52 13.16 8.29
C ALA A 356 -5.61 12.33 7.37
N MET A 357 -6.17 11.31 6.72
CA MET A 357 -5.42 10.47 5.80
C MET A 357 -4.94 11.25 4.57
N ASP A 358 -5.79 12.14 4.04
CA ASP A 358 -5.43 12.97 2.89
C ASP A 358 -4.39 14.04 3.25
N GLY A 359 -4.50 14.65 4.43
CA GLY A 359 -3.48 15.55 4.98
C GLY A 359 -2.13 14.84 5.19
N PHE A 360 -2.15 13.61 5.71
CA PHE A 360 -0.96 12.78 5.84
C PHE A 360 -0.31 12.52 4.47
N ARG A 361 -1.09 12.05 3.49
CA ARG A 361 -0.59 11.79 2.12
C ARG A 361 0.01 13.04 1.49
N GLN A 362 -0.66 14.18 1.57
CA GLN A 362 -0.15 15.44 1.03
C GLN A 362 1.16 15.87 1.71
N SER A 363 1.26 15.68 3.03
CA SER A 363 2.48 15.99 3.79
C SER A 363 3.64 15.08 3.39
N VAL A 364 3.39 13.78 3.22
CA VAL A 364 4.37 12.81 2.71
C VAL A 364 4.85 13.20 1.32
N MET A 365 3.93 13.52 0.40
CA MET A 365 4.29 13.91 -0.97
C MET A 365 5.13 15.19 -1.01
N ARG A 366 4.75 16.21 -0.24
CA ARG A 366 5.55 17.43 -0.08
C ARG A 366 6.93 17.13 0.53
N GLY A 367 7.00 16.20 1.48
CA GLY A 367 8.24 15.72 2.06
C GLY A 367 9.16 15.07 1.04
N CYS A 368 8.62 14.20 0.16
CA CYS A 368 9.38 13.56 -0.90
C CYS A 368 10.00 14.58 -1.89
N GLU A 369 9.32 15.70 -2.13
CA GLU A 369 9.81 16.75 -3.03
C GLU A 369 10.81 17.70 -2.36
N LYS A 370 10.62 18.02 -1.07
CA LYS A 370 11.35 19.10 -0.40
C LYS A 370 12.42 18.63 0.58
N ASP A 371 12.24 17.46 1.17
CA ASP A 371 13.05 16.99 2.31
C ASP A 371 13.13 15.45 2.35
N LEU A 372 13.42 14.84 1.20
CA LEU A 372 13.59 13.40 1.08
C LEU A 372 14.72 12.89 1.98
N GLY A 373 15.80 13.66 2.13
CA GLY A 373 16.93 13.33 3.00
C GLY A 373 16.51 13.04 4.44
N LYS A 374 15.61 13.86 5.01
CA LYS A 374 15.08 13.63 6.35
C LYS A 374 14.22 12.37 6.46
N ILE A 375 13.41 12.06 5.43
CA ILE A 375 12.64 10.81 5.39
C ILE A 375 13.60 9.61 5.42
N LEU A 376 14.66 9.64 4.61
CA LEU A 376 15.64 8.56 4.54
C LEU A 376 16.48 8.44 5.83
N GLU A 377 16.83 9.56 6.47
CA GLU A 377 17.50 9.59 7.78
C GLU A 377 16.65 8.88 8.85
N TYR A 378 15.37 9.26 8.97
CA TYR A 378 14.46 8.62 9.93
C TYR A 378 14.22 7.15 9.57
N THR A 379 14.16 6.83 8.27
CA THR A 379 14.06 5.43 7.82
C THR A 379 15.24 4.61 8.33
N LYS A 380 16.48 5.10 8.18
CA LYS A 380 17.70 4.44 8.66
C LYS A 380 17.72 4.28 10.19
N LYS A 381 17.30 5.31 10.94
CA LYS A 381 17.08 5.25 12.39
C LYS A 381 16.17 4.07 12.78
N TYR A 382 15.07 3.87 12.05
CA TYR A 382 14.13 2.78 12.33
C TYR A 382 14.60 1.41 11.84
N ILE A 383 15.42 1.32 10.79
CA ILE A 383 15.98 0.04 10.33
C ILE A 383 16.75 -0.63 11.48
N ALA A 384 17.54 0.14 12.23
CA ALA A 384 18.25 -0.35 13.41
C ALA A 384 17.29 -0.80 14.54
N ALA A 385 16.14 -0.15 14.69
CA ALA A 385 15.15 -0.45 15.72
C ALA A 385 14.21 -1.63 15.37
N VAL A 386 14.11 -1.98 14.09
CA VAL A 386 13.18 -2.99 13.57
C VAL A 386 13.93 -4.10 12.81
N PRO A 387 14.76 -4.90 13.50
CA PRO A 387 15.51 -5.97 12.84
C PRO A 387 14.58 -7.06 12.30
N LYS A 388 15.01 -7.77 11.25
CA LYS A 388 14.24 -8.85 10.62
C LYS A 388 13.75 -9.91 11.62
N SER A 389 14.57 -10.27 12.61
CA SER A 389 14.21 -11.22 13.66
C SER A 389 13.03 -10.76 14.52
N LEU A 390 12.89 -9.44 14.75
CA LEU A 390 11.75 -8.87 15.46
C LEU A 390 10.48 -9.00 14.61
N ILE A 391 10.55 -8.66 13.32
CA ILE A 391 9.42 -8.77 12.39
C ILE A 391 8.94 -10.23 12.32
N GLU A 392 9.85 -11.18 12.12
CA GLU A 392 9.51 -12.61 12.05
C GLU A 392 8.88 -13.13 13.34
N ARG A 393 9.38 -12.68 14.51
CA ARG A 393 8.77 -13.03 15.79
C ARG A 393 7.35 -12.49 15.91
N LEU A 394 7.11 -11.23 15.52
CA LEU A 394 5.79 -10.61 15.56
C LEU A 394 4.83 -11.29 14.57
N ARG A 395 5.29 -11.64 13.36
CA ARG A 395 4.50 -12.42 12.38
C ARG A 395 3.99 -13.73 12.96
N ARG A 396 4.87 -14.53 13.60
CA ARG A 396 4.50 -15.79 14.25
C ARG A 396 3.49 -15.61 15.39
N GLN A 397 3.55 -14.48 16.10
CA GLN A 397 2.58 -14.18 17.16
C GLN A 397 1.19 -13.85 16.58
N THR A 398 1.14 -13.17 15.43
CA THR A 398 -0.11 -12.87 14.74
C THR A 398 -0.75 -14.11 14.11
N ASP A 399 0.05 -15.03 13.57
CA ASP A 399 -0.45 -16.26 12.94
C ASP A 399 -0.95 -17.32 13.94
N GLY A 400 -0.55 -17.20 15.21
CA GLY A 400 -0.96 -18.11 16.30
C GLY A 400 -2.21 -17.69 17.08
N VAL A 401 -2.92 -16.65 16.61
CA VAL A 401 -4.17 -16.11 17.17
C VAL A 401 -5.28 -16.32 16.17
#